data_AF-A0A9N9YPF2-F1
#
_entry.id   AF-A0A9N9YPF2-F1
#
_cell.length_a   1.000
_cell.length_b   1.000
_cell.length_c   1.000
_cell.angle_alpha   90.00
_cell.angle_beta   90.00
_cell.angle_gamma   90.00
#
_symmetry.space_group_name_H-M   'P 1'
#
loop_
_entity.id
_entity.type
_entity.pdbx_description
1 polymer ?
#
loop_
_entity_poly.entity_id
_entity_poly.type
_entity_poly.pdbx_seq_one_letter_code
_entity_poly.pdbx_strand_id
1 'polypeptide(L)'
;MGDKRLNDLLKWSIENTENAQSDPAAGAPATRPHTDLTPDVMAALMGGPSEADLMKASMEIITSADVSVEDKLIAFDNFEQLIESLDNANNIANMGLWTPLLEQLKHEEGEIRKMAAWCIGTAVQNNVKTQEKLLAMGGIPSLVELAVKEEHPEDVRRKAIYALSSAVRNYQPAMDVFADELNKGGRATDKTDATNMEAIDDIMGDLRAKAKASSA
;
A
#
# COMPACT_ATOMS: atom_id res chain seq x y z
N MET A 1 -18.66 -9.99 -28.15
CA MET A 1 -19.78 -9.25 -27.51
C MET A 1 -19.36 -7.81 -27.42
N GLY A 2 -20.04 -6.90 -28.13
CA GLY A 2 -19.74 -5.47 -28.07
C GLY A 2 -20.02 -4.95 -26.67
N ASP A 3 -19.08 -4.20 -26.10
CA ASP A 3 -19.18 -3.69 -24.74
C ASP A 3 -20.34 -2.68 -24.69
N LYS A 4 -21.47 -3.08 -24.09
CA LYS A 4 -22.73 -2.30 -24.04
C LYS A 4 -22.48 -0.86 -23.55
N ARG A 5 -21.51 -0.70 -22.66
CA ARG A 5 -21.01 0.56 -22.10
C ARG A 5 -20.50 1.53 -23.17
N LEU A 6 -19.77 1.01 -24.16
CA LEU A 6 -19.21 1.82 -25.25
C LEU A 6 -20.30 2.31 -26.21
N ASN A 7 -21.34 1.49 -26.42
CA ASN A 7 -22.49 1.86 -27.26
C ASN A 7 -23.33 2.97 -26.61
N ASP A 8 -23.52 2.90 -25.30
CA ASP A 8 -24.29 3.92 -24.55
C ASP A 8 -23.53 5.26 -24.52
N LEU A 9 -22.19 5.23 -24.34
CA LEU A 9 -21.33 6.42 -24.46
C LEU A 9 -21.35 7.02 -25.87
N LEU A 10 -21.30 6.18 -26.91
CA LEU A 10 -21.33 6.62 -28.31
C LEU A 10 -22.67 7.26 -28.64
N LYS A 11 -23.77 6.69 -28.15
CA LYS A 11 -25.11 7.26 -28.32
C LYS A 11 -25.23 8.63 -27.64
N TRP A 12 -24.73 8.74 -26.41
CA TRP A 12 -24.69 10.01 -25.68
C TRP A 12 -23.85 11.07 -26.40
N SER A 13 -22.66 10.73 -26.90
CA SER A 13 -21.79 11.69 -27.59
C SER A 13 -22.43 12.22 -28.87
N ILE A 14 -23.15 11.38 -29.62
CA ILE A 14 -23.92 11.79 -30.80
C ILE A 14 -25.04 12.76 -30.41
N GLU A 15 -25.84 12.43 -29.39
CA GLU A 15 -26.96 13.26 -28.91
C GLU A 15 -26.50 14.66 -28.41
N ASN A 16 -25.31 14.75 -27.82
CA ASN A 16 -24.77 16.02 -27.33
C ASN A 16 -23.92 16.80 -28.35
N THR A 17 -23.52 16.17 -29.45
CA THR A 17 -22.78 16.86 -30.53
C THR A 17 -23.71 17.62 -31.48
N GLU A 18 -24.92 17.09 -31.75
CA GLU A 18 -25.92 17.77 -32.60
C GLU A 18 -26.49 19.04 -31.97
N ASN A 19 -26.59 19.08 -30.63
CA ASN A 19 -27.10 20.25 -29.91
C ASN A 19 -26.12 21.44 -29.87
N ALA A 20 -24.83 21.23 -30.18
CA ALA A 20 -23.82 22.29 -30.21
C ALA A 20 -23.83 23.13 -31.51
N GLN A 21 -24.62 22.75 -32.52
CA GLN A 21 -24.74 23.44 -33.81
C GLN A 21 -26.04 24.26 -33.96
N SER A 22 -26.67 24.69 -32.86
CA SER A 22 -27.88 25.54 -32.93
C SER A 22 -27.54 27.04 -33.04
N ASP A 23 -28.14 27.66 -34.07
CA ASP A 23 -28.03 29.04 -34.54
C ASP A 23 -27.86 30.15 -33.47
N PRO A 24 -27.00 31.17 -33.69
CA PRO A 24 -26.81 32.28 -32.76
C PRO A 24 -27.98 33.29 -32.69
N ALA A 25 -29.12 33.00 -33.32
CA ALA A 25 -30.24 33.94 -33.50
C ALA A 25 -31.51 33.64 -32.68
N ALA A 26 -31.53 32.64 -31.80
CA ALA A 26 -32.71 32.30 -31.00
C ALA A 26 -32.53 32.69 -29.51
N GLY A 27 -33.03 33.87 -29.14
CA GLY A 27 -33.04 34.40 -27.77
C GLY A 27 -34.08 33.75 -26.83
N ALA A 28 -34.02 32.43 -26.64
CA ALA A 28 -34.75 31.76 -25.56
C ALA A 28 -33.77 30.91 -24.73
N PRO A 29 -33.88 30.86 -23.39
CA PRO A 29 -33.08 29.95 -22.60
C PRO A 29 -33.51 28.54 -23.01
N ALA A 30 -32.67 27.87 -23.80
CA ALA A 30 -32.82 26.44 -24.04
C ALA A 30 -32.87 25.77 -22.67
N THR A 31 -34.03 25.21 -22.32
CA THR A 31 -34.14 24.23 -21.25
C THR A 31 -33.15 23.13 -21.64
N ARG A 32 -31.97 23.14 -21.01
CA ARG A 32 -30.99 22.08 -21.18
C ARG A 32 -31.74 20.80 -20.85
N PRO A 33 -31.89 19.84 -21.78
CA PRO A 33 -32.46 18.55 -21.40
C PRO A 33 -31.61 18.04 -20.24
N HIS A 34 -32.25 17.69 -19.14
CA HIS A 34 -31.59 17.03 -18.03
C HIS A 34 -31.00 15.76 -18.63
N THR A 35 -29.70 15.77 -18.90
CA THR A 35 -28.98 14.57 -19.31
C THR A 35 -29.09 13.61 -18.14
N ASP A 36 -29.90 12.55 -18.28
CA ASP A 36 -29.87 11.37 -17.43
C ASP A 36 -28.55 10.64 -17.68
N LEU A 37 -27.45 11.27 -17.22
CA LEU A 37 -26.16 10.63 -17.08
C LEU A 37 -26.33 9.59 -15.98
N THR A 38 -26.57 8.34 -16.39
CA THR A 38 -26.52 7.25 -15.44
C THR A 38 -25.12 7.21 -14.81
N PRO A 39 -24.99 6.79 -13.55
CA PRO A 39 -23.68 6.62 -12.90
C PRO A 39 -22.69 5.82 -13.75
N ASP A 40 -23.19 4.83 -14.50
CA ASP A 40 -22.40 3.99 -15.40
C ASP A 40 -21.85 4.73 -16.62
N VAL A 41 -22.63 5.61 -17.25
CA VAL A 41 -22.17 6.45 -18.38
C VAL A 41 -21.18 7.49 -17.89
N MET A 42 -21.41 8.04 -16.70
CA MET A 42 -20.49 9.00 -16.09
C MET A 42 -19.16 8.36 -15.71
N ALA A 43 -19.16 7.14 -15.17
CA ALA A 43 -17.96 6.35 -14.90
C ALA A 43 -17.21 5.99 -16.20
N ALA A 44 -17.94 5.62 -17.25
CA ALA A 44 -17.32 5.30 -18.54
C ALA A 44 -16.71 6.55 -19.22
N LEU A 45 -17.29 7.74 -18.99
CA LEU A 45 -16.79 9.02 -19.47
C LEU A 45 -15.58 9.52 -18.67
N MET A 46 -15.55 9.25 -17.36
CA MET A 46 -14.48 9.70 -16.44
C MET A 46 -13.27 8.75 -16.40
N GLY A 47 -13.35 7.58 -17.06
CA GLY A 47 -12.41 6.48 -16.87
C GLY A 47 -12.74 5.68 -15.61
N GLY A 48 -12.27 4.44 -15.53
CA GLY A 48 -12.44 3.60 -14.34
C GLY A 48 -11.86 4.23 -13.06
N PRO A 49 -11.98 3.56 -11.91
CA PRO A 49 -11.45 4.09 -10.64
C PRO A 49 -9.97 4.46 -10.78
N SER A 50 -9.56 5.56 -10.16
CA SER A 50 -8.16 5.94 -10.11
C SER A 50 -7.35 4.97 -9.24
N GLU A 51 -6.03 4.93 -9.40
CA GLU A 51 -5.17 4.14 -8.52
C GLU A 51 -5.35 4.52 -7.04
N ALA A 52 -5.58 5.80 -6.75
CA ALA A 52 -5.89 6.27 -5.40
C ALA A 52 -7.23 5.72 -4.87
N ASP A 53 -8.24 5.59 -5.73
CA ASP A 53 -9.52 4.97 -5.36
C ASP A 53 -9.34 3.47 -5.11
N LEU A 54 -8.55 2.78 -5.94
CA LEU A 54 -8.23 1.36 -5.77
C LEU A 54 -7.42 1.10 -4.49
N MET A 55 -6.47 1.97 -4.14
CA MET A 55 -5.72 1.88 -2.89
C MET A 55 -6.62 2.02 -1.66
N LYS A 56 -7.56 2.97 -1.69
CA LYS A 56 -8.54 3.14 -0.60
C LYS A 56 -9.48 1.95 -0.49
N ALA A 57 -10.02 1.49 -1.62
CA ALA A 57 -10.89 0.31 -1.66
C ALA A 57 -10.20 -0.94 -1.11
N SER A 58 -8.92 -1.14 -1.47
CA SER A 58 -8.13 -2.25 -0.94
C SER A 58 -7.98 -2.17 0.59
N MET A 59 -7.68 -0.98 1.13
CA MET A 59 -7.54 -0.79 2.57
C MET A 59 -8.87 -0.95 3.34
N GLU A 60 -9.99 -0.55 2.74
CA GLU A 60 -11.33 -0.78 3.29
C GLU A 60 -11.62 -2.28 3.43
N ILE A 61 -11.29 -3.08 2.41
CA ILE A 61 -11.44 -4.54 2.44
C ILE A 61 -10.52 -5.16 3.51
N ILE A 62 -9.25 -4.75 3.55
CA ILE A 62 -8.24 -5.24 4.51
C ILE A 62 -8.71 -5.04 5.96
N THR A 63 -9.26 -3.85 6.25
CA THR A 63 -9.63 -3.45 7.62
C THR A 63 -11.02 -3.90 8.04
N SER A 64 -11.86 -4.38 7.12
CA SER A 64 -13.21 -4.82 7.42
C SER A 64 -13.25 -6.07 8.30
N ALA A 65 -14.13 -6.09 9.30
CA ALA A 65 -14.35 -7.26 10.16
C ALA A 65 -15.18 -8.37 9.47
N ASP A 66 -15.96 -8.00 8.46
CA ASP A 66 -16.94 -8.89 7.82
C ASP A 66 -16.42 -9.55 6.52
N VAL A 67 -15.12 -9.39 6.25
CA VAL A 67 -14.46 -9.92 5.05
C VAL A 67 -13.60 -11.12 5.40
N SER A 68 -13.65 -12.16 4.56
CA SER A 68 -12.86 -13.37 4.73
C SER A 68 -11.35 -13.09 4.68
N VAL A 69 -10.53 -13.91 5.32
CA VAL A 69 -9.07 -13.79 5.25
C VAL A 69 -8.60 -13.89 3.79
N GLU A 70 -9.17 -14.78 2.99
CA GLU A 70 -8.82 -14.96 1.58
C GLU A 70 -9.03 -13.69 0.76
N ASP A 71 -10.19 -13.03 0.90
CA ASP A 71 -10.50 -11.78 0.21
C ASP A 71 -9.60 -10.62 0.68
N LYS A 72 -9.23 -10.60 1.97
CA LYS A 72 -8.25 -9.64 2.49
C LYS A 72 -6.88 -9.84 1.87
N LEU A 73 -6.44 -11.08 1.68
CA LEU A 73 -5.15 -11.37 1.03
C LEU A 73 -5.13 -10.89 -0.42
N ILE A 74 -6.23 -11.08 -1.16
CA ILE A 74 -6.39 -10.53 -2.51
C ILE A 74 -6.32 -8.99 -2.49
N ALA A 75 -6.98 -8.35 -1.51
CA ALA A 75 -6.91 -6.90 -1.36
C ALA A 75 -5.50 -6.40 -1.01
N PHE A 76 -4.75 -7.14 -0.20
CA PHE A 76 -3.34 -6.86 0.05
C PHE A 76 -2.50 -6.99 -1.22
N ASP A 77 -2.66 -8.05 -2.00
CA ASP A 77 -1.93 -8.23 -3.26
C ASP A 77 -2.21 -7.08 -4.25
N ASN A 78 -3.46 -6.63 -4.33
CA ASN A 78 -3.84 -5.47 -5.15
C ASN A 78 -3.21 -4.18 -4.64
N PHE A 79 -3.23 -3.97 -3.31
CA PHE A 79 -2.62 -2.80 -2.70
C PHE A 79 -1.10 -2.79 -2.91
N GLU A 80 -0.44 -3.94 -2.75
CA GLU A 80 1.00 -4.11 -2.90
C GLU A 80 1.47 -3.79 -4.33
N GLN A 81 0.76 -4.27 -5.35
CA GLN A 81 1.04 -3.95 -6.75
C GLN A 81 0.95 -2.45 -7.05
N LEU A 82 -0.07 -1.77 -6.49
CA LEU A 82 -0.24 -0.33 -6.71
C LEU A 82 0.91 0.48 -6.09
N ILE A 83 1.39 0.08 -4.93
CA ILE A 83 2.45 0.79 -4.18
C ILE A 83 3.87 0.42 -4.63
N GLU A 84 4.04 -0.46 -5.62
CA GLU A 84 5.31 -0.59 -6.34
C GLU A 84 5.68 0.72 -7.06
N SER A 85 4.67 1.52 -7.43
CA SER A 85 4.87 2.90 -7.89
C SER A 85 5.25 3.83 -6.74
N LEU A 86 6.37 4.54 -6.89
CA LEU A 86 6.83 5.52 -5.89
C LEU A 86 5.82 6.64 -5.64
N ASP A 87 5.06 7.05 -6.67
CA ASP A 87 4.03 8.08 -6.52
C ASP A 87 2.89 7.59 -5.63
N ASN A 88 2.42 6.36 -5.83
CA ASN A 88 1.40 5.74 -5.00
C ASN A 88 1.89 5.46 -3.58
N ALA A 89 3.11 4.92 -3.43
CA ALA A 89 3.73 4.72 -2.13
C ALA A 89 3.81 6.01 -1.31
N ASN A 90 4.21 7.11 -1.95
CA ASN A 90 4.21 8.44 -1.31
C ASN A 90 2.79 8.91 -0.95
N ASN A 91 1.80 8.59 -1.79
CA ASN A 91 0.41 9.01 -1.59
C ASN A 91 -0.30 8.27 -0.44
N ILE A 92 0.23 7.13 0.05
CA ILE A 92 -0.27 6.44 1.25
C ILE A 92 -0.44 7.43 2.43
N ALA A 93 0.52 8.36 2.59
CA ALA A 93 0.48 9.37 3.65
C ALA A 93 -0.64 10.38 3.47
N ASN A 94 -0.85 10.88 2.26
CA ASN A 94 -1.90 11.87 1.98
C ASN A 94 -3.30 11.27 2.14
N MET A 95 -3.43 9.96 1.89
CA MET A 95 -4.70 9.24 2.03
C MET A 95 -4.94 8.69 3.45
N GLY A 96 -3.98 8.83 4.36
CA GLY A 96 -4.11 8.32 5.73
C GLY A 96 -4.08 6.79 5.84
N LEU A 97 -3.56 6.08 4.84
CA LEU A 97 -3.59 4.61 4.78
C LEU A 97 -2.48 3.93 5.60
N TRP A 98 -1.56 4.73 6.10
CA TRP A 98 -0.42 4.27 6.89
C TRP A 98 -0.81 3.68 8.25
N THR A 99 -1.71 4.35 8.97
CA THR A 99 -2.23 3.87 10.26
C THR A 99 -2.93 2.51 10.12
N PRO A 100 -3.95 2.33 9.26
CA PRO A 100 -4.62 1.05 9.12
C PRO A 100 -3.67 -0.05 8.64
N LEU A 101 -2.68 0.27 7.78
CA LEU A 101 -1.65 -0.70 7.35
C LEU A 101 -0.77 -1.17 8.52
N LEU A 102 -0.30 -0.25 9.36
CA LEU A 102 0.54 -0.58 10.53
C LEU A 102 -0.23 -1.38 11.59
N GLU A 103 -1.52 -1.12 11.77
CA GLU A 103 -2.37 -1.87 12.69
C GLU A 103 -2.43 -3.37 12.31
N GLN A 104 -2.34 -3.69 11.01
CA GLN A 104 -2.35 -5.08 10.53
C GLN A 104 -1.10 -5.88 10.95
N LEU A 105 0.00 -5.23 11.36
CA LEU A 105 1.17 -5.92 11.93
C LEU A 105 0.84 -6.64 13.26
N LYS A 106 -0.29 -6.31 13.89
CA LYS A 106 -0.76 -6.90 15.16
C LYS A 106 -1.99 -7.79 14.98
N HIS A 107 -2.40 -8.08 13.74
CA HIS A 107 -3.55 -8.91 13.46
C HIS A 107 -3.36 -10.34 14.02
N GLU A 108 -4.45 -11.00 14.43
CA GLU A 108 -4.40 -12.36 14.99
C GLU A 108 -3.88 -13.39 13.96
N GLU A 109 -4.36 -13.27 12.72
CA GLU A 109 -3.93 -14.09 11.59
C GLU A 109 -2.50 -13.77 11.13
N GLY A 110 -1.65 -14.79 11.06
CA GLY A 110 -0.26 -14.66 10.62
C GLY A 110 -0.13 -14.17 9.17
N GLU A 111 -0.98 -14.67 8.28
CA GLU A 111 -0.96 -14.28 6.86
C GLU A 111 -1.23 -12.77 6.67
N ILE A 112 -2.11 -12.19 7.48
CA ILE A 112 -2.38 -10.74 7.45
C ILE A 112 -1.15 -9.95 7.92
N ARG A 113 -0.51 -10.36 9.02
CA ARG A 113 0.75 -9.73 9.47
C ARG A 113 1.85 -9.81 8.41
N LYS A 114 1.95 -10.96 7.72
CA LYS A 114 2.90 -11.17 6.63
C LYS A 114 2.68 -10.20 5.47
N MET A 115 1.43 -10.06 5.02
CA MET A 115 1.08 -9.16 3.91
C MET A 115 1.26 -7.70 4.27
N ALA A 116 0.92 -7.30 5.51
CA ALA A 116 1.17 -5.96 6.00
C ALA A 116 2.67 -5.61 5.98
N ALA A 117 3.51 -6.51 6.51
CA ALA A 117 4.97 -6.33 6.47
C ALA A 117 5.50 -6.27 5.02
N TRP A 118 4.97 -7.08 4.11
CA TRP A 118 5.34 -7.01 2.69
C TRP A 118 4.99 -5.64 2.11
N CYS A 119 3.74 -5.18 2.21
CA CYS A 119 3.32 -3.87 1.68
C CYS A 119 4.17 -2.72 2.24
N ILE A 120 4.47 -2.75 3.54
CA ILE A 120 5.36 -1.75 4.16
C ILE A 120 6.74 -1.80 3.53
N GLY A 121 7.31 -3.00 3.38
CA GLY A 121 8.62 -3.20 2.77
C GLY A 121 8.70 -2.72 1.33
N THR A 122 7.64 -2.91 0.55
CA THR A 122 7.51 -2.40 -0.82
C THR A 122 7.44 -0.87 -0.83
N ALA A 123 6.56 -0.28 0.00
CA ALA A 123 6.39 1.17 0.06
C ALA A 123 7.66 1.94 0.42
N VAL A 124 8.50 1.39 1.31
CA VAL A 124 9.73 2.07 1.79
C VAL A 124 10.99 1.72 1.00
N GLN A 125 10.94 0.74 0.11
CA GLN A 125 12.12 0.30 -0.63
C GLN A 125 12.68 1.44 -1.50
N ASN A 126 13.92 1.84 -1.23
CA ASN A 126 14.60 2.92 -1.94
C ASN A 126 13.79 4.24 -2.00
N ASN A 127 12.99 4.53 -0.98
CA ASN A 127 12.13 5.70 -0.94
C ASN A 127 12.22 6.43 0.41
N VAL A 128 13.06 7.47 0.46
CA VAL A 128 13.33 8.22 1.71
C VAL A 128 12.07 8.83 2.32
N LYS A 129 11.11 9.29 1.50
CA LYS A 129 9.87 9.92 2.01
C LYS A 129 9.01 8.94 2.80
N THR A 130 8.88 7.71 2.32
CA THR A 130 8.11 6.66 3.01
C THR A 130 8.92 6.03 4.14
N GLN A 131 10.25 5.94 4.02
CA GLN A 131 11.13 5.57 5.14
C GLN A 131 10.99 6.55 6.32
N GLU A 132 11.05 7.86 6.06
CA GLU A 132 10.79 8.92 7.05
C GLU A 132 9.41 8.76 7.69
N LYS A 133 8.38 8.52 6.87
CA LYS A 133 7.02 8.36 7.36
C LYS A 133 6.86 7.11 8.24
N LEU A 134 7.43 5.98 7.84
CA LEU A 134 7.43 4.74 8.62
C LEU A 134 8.11 4.96 9.99
N LEU A 135 9.27 5.62 9.98
CA LEU A 135 10.03 5.94 11.19
C LEU A 135 9.20 6.83 12.13
N ALA A 136 8.65 7.93 11.62
CA ALA A 136 7.89 8.90 12.40
C ALA A 136 6.64 8.31 13.08
N MET A 137 6.10 7.21 12.54
CA MET A 137 4.93 6.53 13.11
C MET A 137 5.28 5.33 14.00
N GLY A 138 6.56 5.09 14.29
CA GLY A 138 6.97 3.96 15.13
C GLY A 138 6.81 2.60 14.44
N GLY A 139 6.90 2.57 13.10
CA GLY A 139 6.85 1.31 12.35
C GLY A 139 8.07 0.42 12.55
N ILE A 140 9.26 1.01 12.77
CA ILE A 140 10.51 0.25 12.98
C ILE A 140 10.43 -0.66 14.23
N PRO A 141 10.06 -0.17 15.44
CA PRO A 141 9.87 -1.06 16.59
C PRO A 141 8.87 -2.19 16.35
N SER A 142 7.74 -1.91 15.69
CA SER A 142 6.71 -2.92 15.40
C SER A 142 7.23 -4.02 14.47
N LEU A 143 8.03 -3.66 13.46
CA LEU A 143 8.66 -4.63 12.56
C LEU A 143 9.77 -5.43 13.26
N VAL A 144 10.56 -4.79 14.15
CA VAL A 144 11.57 -5.50 14.95
C VAL A 144 10.91 -6.53 15.85
N GLU A 145 9.87 -6.15 16.58
CA GLU A 145 9.08 -7.05 17.41
C GLU A 145 8.62 -8.27 16.59
N LEU A 146 7.99 -8.03 15.44
CA LEU A 146 7.49 -9.08 14.54
C LEU A 146 8.62 -9.99 14.00
N ALA A 147 9.83 -9.46 13.80
CA ALA A 147 10.97 -10.22 13.28
C ALA A 147 11.64 -11.11 14.34
N VAL A 148 11.70 -10.65 15.60
CA VAL A 148 12.53 -11.28 16.65
C VAL A 148 11.78 -12.25 17.54
N LYS A 149 10.47 -12.06 17.70
CA LYS A 149 9.61 -12.89 18.54
C LYS A 149 9.39 -14.28 17.94
N GLU A 150 9.66 -15.31 18.74
CA GLU A 150 9.64 -16.71 18.29
C GLU A 150 8.24 -17.27 18.15
N GLU A 151 7.23 -16.64 18.78
CA GLU A 151 5.83 -17.01 18.62
C GLU A 151 5.28 -16.76 17.20
N HIS A 152 5.98 -15.94 16.40
CA HIS A 152 5.56 -15.66 15.03
C HIS A 152 6.10 -16.72 14.05
N PRO A 153 5.27 -17.15 13.06
CA PRO A 153 5.71 -18.05 12.01
C PRO A 153 6.93 -17.54 11.24
N GLU A 154 7.73 -18.45 10.70
CA GLU A 154 8.97 -18.12 9.96
C GLU A 154 8.71 -17.15 8.81
N ASP A 155 7.67 -17.38 8.01
CA ASP A 155 7.36 -16.59 6.83
C ASP A 155 6.94 -15.15 7.18
N VAL A 156 6.18 -14.97 8.26
CA VAL A 156 5.85 -13.66 8.84
C VAL A 156 7.13 -12.93 9.25
N ARG A 157 7.99 -13.59 10.03
CA ARG A 157 9.27 -13.01 10.50
C ARG A 157 10.16 -12.64 9.32
N ARG A 158 10.24 -13.47 8.29
CA ARG A 158 11.01 -13.20 7.07
C ARG A 158 10.50 -11.98 6.30
N LYS A 159 9.19 -11.76 6.23
CA LYS A 159 8.63 -10.54 5.61
C LYS A 159 8.87 -9.30 6.46
N ALA A 160 8.83 -9.40 7.79
CA ALA A 160 9.24 -8.31 8.67
C ALA A 160 10.73 -7.93 8.46
N ILE A 161 11.62 -8.93 8.35
CA ILE A 161 13.05 -8.72 8.06
C ILE A 161 13.25 -8.07 6.68
N TYR A 162 12.47 -8.47 5.67
CA TYR A 162 12.48 -7.80 4.36
C TYR A 162 12.11 -6.33 4.48
N ALA A 163 11.03 -6.01 5.21
CA ALA A 163 10.60 -4.64 5.43
C ALA A 163 11.64 -3.79 6.17
N LEU A 164 12.27 -4.35 7.21
CA LEU A 164 13.37 -3.72 7.93
C LEU A 164 14.56 -3.43 7.00
N SER A 165 14.98 -4.40 6.19
CA SER A 165 16.03 -4.20 5.20
C SER A 165 15.70 -3.06 4.22
N SER A 166 14.47 -2.99 3.71
CA SER A 166 14.02 -1.88 2.86
C SER A 166 14.04 -0.54 3.61
N ALA A 167 13.66 -0.55 4.90
CA ALA A 167 13.51 0.67 5.70
C ALA A 167 14.85 1.31 6.11
N VAL A 168 15.88 0.51 6.35
CA VAL A 168 17.17 0.99 6.89
C VAL A 168 18.21 1.29 5.82
N ARG A 169 18.15 0.65 4.65
CA ARG A 169 19.14 0.85 3.59
C ARG A 169 19.14 2.29 3.10
N ASN A 170 20.33 2.88 3.08
CA ASN A 170 20.60 4.27 2.71
C ASN A 170 19.84 5.31 3.56
N TYR A 171 19.33 4.92 4.74
CA TYR A 171 18.59 5.82 5.63
C TYR A 171 18.99 5.62 7.10
N GLN A 172 20.01 6.39 7.50
CA GLN A 172 20.63 6.29 8.83
C GLN A 172 19.65 6.44 10.01
N PRO A 173 18.67 7.37 10.00
CA PRO A 173 17.75 7.51 11.13
C PRO A 173 16.96 6.24 11.44
N ALA A 174 16.54 5.46 10.42
CA ALA A 174 15.88 4.18 10.66
C ALA A 174 16.88 3.10 11.09
N MET A 175 18.11 3.10 10.55
CA MET A 175 19.17 2.18 10.98
C MET A 175 19.51 2.35 12.47
N ASP A 176 19.61 3.59 12.95
CA ASP A 176 19.88 3.89 14.36
C ASP A 176 18.76 3.35 15.26
N VAL A 177 17.50 3.62 14.93
CA VAL A 177 16.36 3.10 15.69
C VAL A 177 16.28 1.57 15.62
N PHE A 178 16.53 0.98 14.45
CA PHE A 178 16.58 -0.47 14.29
C PHE A 178 17.65 -1.11 15.18
N ALA A 179 18.85 -0.53 15.22
CA ALA A 179 19.94 -1.00 16.06
C ALA A 179 19.61 -0.89 17.55
N ASP A 180 19.03 0.24 17.96
CA ASP A 180 18.58 0.44 19.35
C ASP A 180 17.51 -0.58 19.77
N GLU A 181 16.52 -0.87 18.91
CA GLU A 181 15.48 -1.86 19.20
C GLU A 181 16.03 -3.29 19.28
N LEU A 182 16.98 -3.67 18.42
CA LEU A 182 17.67 -4.96 18.54
C LEU A 182 18.44 -5.08 19.87
N ASN A 183 19.16 -4.03 20.25
CA ASN A 183 19.90 -3.99 21.51
C ASN A 183 18.98 -4.11 22.74
N LYS A 184 17.83 -3.42 22.74
CA LYS A 184 16.79 -3.57 23.78
C LYS A 184 16.28 -5.00 23.89
N GLY A 185 16.16 -5.70 22.76
CA GLY A 185 15.77 -7.11 22.68
C GLY A 185 16.89 -8.11 23.01
N GLY A 186 18.05 -7.67 23.50
CA GLY A 186 19.19 -8.53 23.84
C GLY A 186 19.96 -9.06 22.63
N ARG A 187 19.72 -8.51 21.43
CA ARG A 187 20.44 -8.85 20.19
C ARG A 187 21.47 -7.76 19.94
N ALA A 188 22.65 -7.93 20.54
CA ALA A 188 23.75 -6.97 20.41
C ALA A 188 24.04 -6.67 18.93
N THR A 189 24.00 -5.39 18.57
CA THR A 189 24.39 -4.88 17.26
C THR A 189 25.21 -3.62 17.43
N ASP A 190 26.34 -3.58 16.72
CA ASP A 190 27.19 -2.40 16.68
C ASP A 190 26.50 -1.27 15.89
N LYS A 191 27.04 -0.05 16.02
CA LYS A 191 26.64 1.06 15.15
C LYS A 191 26.95 0.70 13.70
N THR A 192 25.91 0.60 12.88
CA THR A 192 26.03 0.29 11.45
C THR A 192 25.76 1.53 10.61
N ASP A 193 26.61 1.77 9.62
CA ASP A 193 26.37 2.77 8.58
C ASP A 193 25.31 2.23 7.61
N ALA A 194 24.22 2.98 7.41
CA ALA A 194 23.11 2.60 6.54
C ALA A 194 23.50 2.44 5.05
N THR A 195 24.68 2.91 4.65
CA THR A 195 25.25 2.74 3.30
C THR A 195 26.11 1.49 3.17
N ASN A 196 26.48 0.85 4.29
CA ASN A 196 27.24 -0.40 4.30
C ASN A 196 26.29 -1.59 4.08
N MET A 197 26.08 -1.94 2.80
CA MET A 197 25.17 -3.04 2.42
C MET A 197 25.61 -4.39 2.98
N GLU A 198 26.92 -4.67 3.05
CA GLU A 198 27.46 -5.93 3.57
C GLU A 198 27.08 -6.11 5.05
N ALA A 199 27.31 -5.08 5.87
CA ALA A 199 26.95 -5.13 7.29
C ALA A 199 25.43 -5.27 7.51
N ILE A 200 24.61 -4.60 6.68
CA ILE A 200 23.15 -4.76 6.73
C ILE A 200 22.77 -6.20 6.34
N ASP A 201 23.39 -6.75 5.29
CA ASP A 201 23.12 -8.10 4.82
C ASP A 201 23.48 -9.17 5.86
N ASP A 202 24.59 -9.00 6.59
CA ASP A 202 24.98 -9.87 7.69
C ASP A 202 23.94 -9.85 8.82
N ILE A 203 23.53 -8.67 9.28
CA ILE A 203 22.49 -8.53 10.33
C ILE A 203 21.17 -9.18 9.88
N MET A 204 20.74 -8.92 8.64
CA MET A 204 19.50 -9.49 8.10
C MET A 204 19.62 -11.01 7.90
N GLY A 205 20.81 -11.50 7.53
CA GLY A 205 21.15 -12.92 7.41
C GLY A 205 20.99 -13.65 8.75
N ASP A 206 21.57 -13.09 9.81
CA ASP A 206 21.47 -13.62 11.17
C ASP A 206 20.01 -13.67 11.67
N LEU A 207 19.24 -12.62 11.39
CA LEU A 207 17.81 -12.61 11.73
C LEU A 207 17.04 -13.71 10.99
N ARG A 208 17.32 -13.93 9.70
CA ARG A 208 16.68 -15.00 8.90
C ARG A 208 17.10 -16.39 9.38
N ALA A 209 18.37 -16.58 9.73
CA ALA A 209 18.86 -17.86 10.28
C ALA A 209 18.15 -18.20 11.59
N LYS A 210 17.98 -17.21 12.50
CA LYS A 210 17.20 -17.37 13.73
C LYS A 210 15.72 -17.60 13.45
N ALA A 211 15.15 -16.98 12.42
CA ALA A 211 13.76 -17.24 12.02
C ALA A 211 13.52 -18.69 11.62
N LYS A 212 14.46 -19.27 10.87
CA LYS A 212 14.43 -20.68 10.44
C LYS A 212 14.73 -21.66 11.59
N ALA A 213 15.55 -21.27 12.56
CA ALA A 213 15.90 -22.16 13.67
C ALA A 213 14.73 -22.36 14.65
N SER A 214 13.86 -21.37 14.82
CA SER A 214 12.67 -21.47 15.70
C SER A 214 11.52 -22.28 15.07
N SER A 215 11.55 -22.55 13.76
CA SER A 215 10.50 -23.29 13.04
C SER A 215 10.79 -24.79 12.91
N ALA A 216 11.97 -25.24 13.36
CA ALA A 216 12.43 -26.64 13.35
C ALA A 216 12.20 -27.33 14.69
#